data_AF-A0A815FLZ6-F1
#
_entry.id   AF-A0A815FLZ6-F1
#
_cell.length_a   1.000
_cell.length_b   1.000
_cell.length_c   1.000
_cell.angle_alpha   90.00
_cell.angle_beta   90.00
_cell.angle_gamma   90.00
#
_symmetry.space_group_name_H-M   'P 1'
#
loop_
_entity.id
_entity.type
_entity.pdbx_description
1 polymer ?
#
loop_
_entity_poly.entity_id
_entity_poly.type
_entity_poly.pdbx_seq_one_letter_code
_entity_poly.pdbx_strand_id
1 'polypeptide(L)'
;MASAHADNPILNGRFSDVGTEPCTTPIPIAGYEKMPLVSLEEAVEPLLSLVPGVQRTVWIVKQRCENPLDELSPDESASIMLYTTEGTCGDNSFYSILNSTLRTEDRTKLRPWFLYLKLVLTALSKLPSVASNTTVCRGVKLDMSDQYPKGKTFVWWGLSSYLERQSLKYQDMTIVAEQAVINKQCTILYLPNNEIASKGVSILAAALHDNTTLKGLDIFSNDVGDEGVDSLAQVLAENNSTLKSLKLGWNRITDNGAYYLAEMLKKNRTLVELSLPQNRIGDEGVKLLADALIKHNTTLKKLSLDLNDLVTDASVNYFIDIMNQNQSLTVLDVGDCKLLSKASKKILYAVAESKENFKLDLETRYIQSTRESR
;
A
#
# COMPACT_ATOMS: atom_id res chain seq x y z
N MET A 1 -5.85 -23.28 -47.73
CA MET A 1 -6.91 -22.56 -46.99
C MET A 1 -6.28 -22.02 -45.72
N ALA A 2 -6.11 -20.71 -45.67
CA ALA A 2 -5.64 -19.95 -44.52
C ALA A 2 -6.76 -19.78 -43.49
N SER A 3 -6.39 -19.63 -42.21
CA SER A 3 -6.99 -18.73 -41.21
C SER A 3 -6.64 -19.24 -39.81
N ALA A 4 -6.16 -18.47 -38.84
CA ALA A 4 -5.53 -17.16 -38.79
C ALA A 4 -4.94 -17.11 -37.37
N HIS A 5 -3.67 -16.74 -37.24
CA HIS A 5 -3.14 -16.24 -35.99
C HIS A 5 -3.88 -14.95 -35.66
N ALA A 6 -4.57 -14.91 -34.51
CA ALA A 6 -4.98 -13.66 -33.90
C ALA A 6 -3.82 -13.22 -33.00
N ASP A 7 -2.97 -12.37 -33.57
CA ASP A 7 -2.00 -11.56 -32.86
C ASP A 7 -2.69 -10.81 -31.72
N ASN A 8 -2.25 -11.06 -30.49
CA ASN A 8 -2.69 -10.32 -29.31
C ASN A 8 -1.84 -9.05 -29.19
N PRO A 9 -2.37 -7.82 -29.40
CA PRO A 9 -1.53 -6.62 -29.55
C PRO A 9 -1.04 -6.00 -28.24
N ILE A 10 -1.21 -6.65 -27.08
CA ILE A 10 -1.00 -6.00 -25.77
C ILE A 10 0.47 -6.07 -25.29
N LEU A 11 1.37 -6.74 -26.01
CA LEU A 11 2.68 -7.11 -25.49
C LEU A 11 3.86 -6.13 -25.68
N ASN A 12 3.66 -4.85 -26.06
CA ASN A 12 4.82 -3.97 -26.33
C ASN A 12 4.71 -2.50 -25.86
N GLY A 13 3.74 -2.13 -25.02
CA GLY A 13 3.61 -0.76 -24.53
C GLY A 13 4.09 -0.60 -23.08
N ARG A 14 5.35 -0.21 -22.85
CA ARG A 14 5.73 0.42 -21.57
C ARG A 14 4.99 1.75 -21.47
N PHE A 15 4.13 1.92 -20.47
CA PHE A 15 3.49 3.21 -20.19
C PHE A 15 4.30 4.00 -19.16
N SER A 16 4.64 5.22 -19.55
CA SER A 16 5.37 6.22 -18.78
C SER A 16 4.44 7.25 -18.18
N ASP A 17 4.81 7.84 -17.05
CA ASP A 17 4.27 9.12 -16.57
C ASP A 17 4.74 10.32 -17.41
N VAL A 18 5.67 10.11 -18.36
CA VAL A 18 6.18 11.08 -19.32
C VAL A 18 5.82 10.62 -20.74
N GLY A 19 4.87 11.30 -21.41
CA GLY A 19 4.29 10.87 -22.69
C GLY A 19 5.25 10.69 -23.89
N THR A 20 6.56 10.86 -23.71
CA THR A 20 7.62 10.71 -24.71
C THR A 20 8.64 9.63 -24.36
N GLU A 21 8.39 8.76 -23.38
CA GLU A 21 9.39 7.76 -22.95
C GLU A 21 9.74 6.76 -24.07
N PRO A 22 11.03 6.63 -24.42
CA PRO A 22 11.48 5.56 -25.27
C PRO A 22 11.37 4.25 -24.49
N CYS A 23 10.65 3.28 -25.03
CA CYS A 23 10.45 1.94 -24.46
C CYS A 23 11.74 1.08 -24.44
N THR A 24 12.89 1.67 -24.07
CA THR A 24 14.21 1.05 -24.01
C THR A 24 14.76 1.12 -22.58
N THR A 25 15.61 0.18 -22.19
CA THR A 25 16.26 0.19 -20.86
C THR A 25 17.39 1.21 -20.86
N PRO A 26 17.31 2.28 -20.05
CA PRO A 26 18.33 3.32 -20.08
C PRO A 26 19.68 2.83 -19.50
N ILE A 27 20.81 3.22 -20.11
CA ILE A 27 22.19 2.95 -19.64
C ILE A 27 22.36 3.48 -18.21
N PRO A 28 23.01 2.80 -17.24
CA PRO A 28 23.00 3.27 -15.87
C PRO A 28 23.69 4.62 -15.75
N ILE A 29 23.29 5.36 -14.73
CA ILE A 29 23.90 6.64 -14.41
C ILE A 29 25.23 6.32 -13.72
N ALA A 30 26.32 6.81 -14.30
CA ALA A 30 27.66 6.68 -13.74
C ALA A 30 28.33 8.05 -13.67
N GLY A 31 29.12 8.27 -12.63
CA GLY A 31 29.91 9.48 -12.42
C GLY A 31 29.44 10.36 -11.27
N TYR A 32 28.19 10.24 -10.83
CA TYR A 32 27.69 10.96 -9.65
C TYR A 32 28.38 10.47 -8.36
N GLU A 33 28.83 9.22 -8.31
CA GLU A 33 29.50 8.63 -7.15
C GLU A 33 30.82 9.32 -6.82
N LYS A 34 31.46 9.88 -7.86
CA LYS A 34 32.73 10.62 -7.79
C LYS A 34 32.54 12.07 -7.32
N MET A 35 31.30 12.56 -7.23
CA MET A 35 31.04 13.90 -6.73
C MET A 35 31.30 13.98 -5.22
N PRO A 36 31.76 15.13 -4.72
CA PRO A 36 31.85 15.38 -3.29
C PRO A 36 30.45 15.41 -2.66
N LEU A 37 30.37 15.06 -1.37
CA LEU A 37 29.21 15.41 -0.56
C LEU A 37 29.26 16.89 -0.26
N VAL A 38 28.15 17.58 -0.52
CA VAL A 38 28.01 19.04 -0.42
C VAL A 38 26.70 19.36 0.31
N SER A 39 26.51 20.61 0.69
CA SER A 39 25.24 21.08 1.27
C SER A 39 24.09 20.93 0.26
N LEU A 40 22.83 20.95 0.72
CA LEU A 40 21.69 20.88 -0.19
C LEU A 40 21.66 22.07 -1.16
N GLU A 41 22.05 23.26 -0.72
CA GLU A 41 22.16 24.46 -1.55
C GLU A 41 23.17 24.26 -2.69
N GLU A 42 24.39 23.82 -2.36
CA GLU A 42 25.42 23.53 -3.35
C GLU A 42 24.99 22.39 -4.29
N ALA A 43 24.23 21.42 -3.78
CA ALA A 43 23.73 20.30 -4.56
C ALA A 43 22.69 20.72 -5.61
N VAL A 44 21.90 21.76 -5.34
CA VAL A 44 20.88 22.27 -6.28
C VAL A 44 21.34 23.46 -7.11
N GLU A 45 22.52 24.03 -6.83
CA GLU A 45 23.06 25.18 -7.58
C GLU A 45 23.13 24.92 -9.10
N PRO A 46 23.54 23.74 -9.60
CA PRO A 46 23.49 23.46 -11.04
C PRO A 46 22.06 23.30 -11.59
N LEU A 47 21.07 23.16 -10.72
CA LEU A 47 19.67 22.89 -11.06
C LEU A 47 18.82 24.15 -11.13
N LEU A 48 19.35 25.33 -10.78
CA LEU A 48 18.58 26.58 -10.73
C LEU A 48 17.87 26.95 -12.03
N SER A 49 18.50 26.65 -13.16
CA SER A 49 17.92 26.87 -14.50
C SER A 49 16.96 25.76 -14.93
N LEU A 50 17.10 24.56 -14.36
CA LEU A 50 16.28 23.39 -14.69
C LEU A 50 15.02 23.30 -13.84
N VAL A 51 15.09 23.76 -12.59
CA VAL A 51 14.01 23.73 -11.61
C VAL A 51 13.79 25.13 -11.04
N PRO A 52 13.02 25.98 -11.75
CA PRO A 52 12.75 27.35 -11.31
C PRO A 52 12.11 27.38 -9.92
N GLY A 53 12.69 28.13 -8.99
CA GLY A 53 12.17 28.26 -7.62
C GLY A 53 12.68 27.20 -6.63
N VAL A 54 13.59 26.30 -7.04
CA VAL A 54 14.15 25.26 -6.16
C VAL A 54 14.78 25.83 -4.88
N GLN A 55 15.42 27.01 -4.95
CA GLN A 55 16.03 27.67 -3.78
C GLN A 55 15.03 27.95 -2.66
N ARG A 56 13.80 28.38 -3.00
CA ARG A 56 12.76 28.62 -2.01
C ARG A 56 12.37 27.33 -1.30
N THR A 57 12.29 26.24 -2.06
CA THR A 57 11.99 24.91 -1.55
C THR A 57 13.09 24.42 -0.63
N VAL A 58 14.34 24.54 -1.05
CA VAL A 58 15.52 24.19 -0.25
C VAL A 58 15.50 24.91 1.08
N TRP A 59 15.23 26.22 1.08
CA TRP A 59 15.07 26.98 2.31
C TRP A 59 13.99 26.39 3.22
N ILE A 60 12.79 26.10 2.69
CA ILE A 60 11.68 25.51 3.46
C ILE A 60 12.05 24.14 4.04
N VAL A 61 12.59 23.23 3.23
CA VAL A 61 12.88 21.87 3.69
C VAL A 61 14.01 21.84 4.71
N LYS A 62 15.00 22.75 4.60
CA LYS A 62 16.06 22.86 5.60
C LYS A 62 15.55 23.33 6.94
N GLN A 63 14.64 24.32 6.98
CA GLN A 63 14.01 24.76 8.23
C GLN A 63 13.25 23.63 8.93
N ARG A 64 12.64 22.72 8.15
CA ARG A 64 11.91 21.55 8.70
C ARG A 64 12.84 20.42 9.16
N CYS A 65 14.07 20.40 8.68
CA CYS A 65 15.06 19.35 8.94
C CYS A 65 16.21 19.82 9.83
N GLU A 66 16.08 20.95 10.55
CA GLU A 66 17.18 21.49 11.38
C GLU A 66 17.63 20.53 12.49
N ASN A 67 16.71 19.70 13.01
CA ASN A 67 16.97 18.75 14.08
C ASN A 67 16.39 17.36 13.71
N PRO A 68 17.04 16.61 12.80
CA PRO A 68 16.56 15.29 12.42
C PRO A 68 16.62 14.33 13.63
N LEU A 69 15.58 13.51 13.79
CA LEU A 69 15.45 12.54 14.89
C LEU A 69 16.21 11.23 14.62
N ASP A 70 16.88 11.13 13.48
CA ASP A 70 17.63 9.98 12.98
C ASP A 70 19.12 10.32 12.79
N GLU A 71 19.91 9.38 12.25
CA GLU A 71 21.35 9.53 12.02
C GLU A 71 21.71 10.40 10.79
N LEU A 72 20.71 11.03 10.15
CA LEU A 72 20.95 11.86 8.97
C LEU A 72 21.42 13.26 9.37
N SER A 73 22.24 13.87 8.51
CA SER A 73 22.47 15.31 8.61
C SER A 73 21.22 16.11 8.22
N PRO A 74 21.11 17.39 8.62
CA PRO A 74 20.03 18.26 8.17
C PRO A 74 19.93 18.35 6.65
N ASP A 75 21.05 18.43 5.92
CA ASP A 75 21.07 18.48 4.45
C ASP A 75 20.65 17.14 3.82
N GLU A 76 21.00 16.02 4.45
CA GLU A 76 20.59 14.68 4.01
C GLU A 76 19.08 14.49 4.16
N SER A 77 18.54 14.80 5.34
CA SER A 77 17.10 14.81 5.60
C SER A 77 16.35 15.76 4.66
N ALA A 78 16.87 16.98 4.50
CA ALA A 78 16.30 17.97 3.61
C ALA A 78 16.37 17.56 2.13
N SER A 79 17.39 16.80 1.71
CA SER A 79 17.49 16.29 0.33
C SER A 79 16.42 15.25 0.02
N ILE A 80 16.11 14.36 0.97
CA ILE A 80 15.02 13.39 0.87
C ILE A 80 13.70 14.14 0.88
N MET A 81 13.53 15.09 1.81
CA MET A 81 12.33 15.91 1.88
C MET A 81 12.12 16.71 0.59
N LEU A 82 13.18 17.27 -0.02
CA LEU A 82 13.11 17.99 -1.30
C LEU A 82 12.59 17.10 -2.43
N TYR A 83 13.04 15.85 -2.49
CA TYR A 83 12.54 14.88 -3.47
C TYR A 83 11.03 14.64 -3.33
N THR A 84 10.54 14.63 -2.09
CA THR A 84 9.14 14.35 -1.75
C THR A 84 8.28 15.60 -1.56
N THR A 85 8.85 16.81 -1.65
CA THR A 85 8.13 18.07 -1.39
C THR A 85 7.36 18.48 -2.64
N GLU A 86 6.04 18.54 -2.52
CA GLU A 86 5.15 19.03 -3.56
C GLU A 86 5.05 20.57 -3.54
N GLY A 87 4.99 21.22 -4.71
CA GLY A 87 4.28 22.49 -4.85
C GLY A 87 5.00 23.83 -4.60
N THR A 88 6.27 23.98 -4.96
CA THR A 88 6.97 25.29 -4.82
C THR A 88 7.58 25.84 -6.13
N CYS A 89 7.67 25.03 -7.19
CA CYS A 89 8.38 25.33 -8.44
C CYS A 89 7.46 25.43 -9.68
N GLY A 90 6.22 25.92 -9.52
CA GLY A 90 5.26 26.03 -10.63
C GLY A 90 4.72 24.67 -11.12
N ASP A 91 4.31 24.59 -12.39
CA ASP A 91 3.61 23.43 -12.98
C ASP A 91 4.43 22.12 -13.02
N ASN A 92 5.73 22.18 -12.74
CA ASN A 92 6.61 21.00 -12.69
C ASN A 92 7.34 20.91 -11.34
N SER A 93 7.02 19.89 -10.54
CA SER A 93 7.71 19.64 -9.26
C SER A 93 9.16 19.19 -9.47
N PHE A 94 10.02 19.40 -8.46
CA PHE A 94 11.42 18.92 -8.46
C PHE A 94 11.49 17.42 -8.76
N TYR A 95 10.57 16.63 -8.17
CA TYR A 95 10.37 15.20 -8.46
C TYR A 95 10.15 14.94 -9.95
N SER A 96 9.21 15.64 -10.59
CA SER A 96 8.84 15.43 -12.00
C SER A 96 10.02 15.72 -12.94
N ILE A 97 10.72 16.83 -12.71
CA ILE A 97 11.84 17.25 -13.56
C ILE A 97 13.03 16.29 -13.39
N LEU A 98 13.35 15.89 -12.15
CA LEU A 98 14.38 14.90 -11.89
C LEU A 98 14.03 13.58 -12.58
N ASN A 99 12.83 13.05 -12.37
CA ASN A 99 12.40 11.78 -12.94
C ASN A 99 12.36 11.78 -14.47
N SER A 100 11.92 12.88 -15.09
CA SER A 100 12.01 13.09 -16.53
C SER A 100 13.48 13.08 -17.00
N THR A 101 14.37 13.74 -16.26
CA THR A 101 15.80 13.77 -16.59
C THR A 101 16.47 12.40 -16.41
N LEU A 102 16.11 11.62 -15.39
CA LEU A 102 16.63 10.26 -15.18
C LEU A 102 16.28 9.32 -16.34
N ARG A 103 15.11 9.53 -16.95
CA ARG A 103 14.58 8.74 -18.06
C ARG A 103 15.01 9.21 -19.45
N THR A 104 15.67 10.38 -19.58
CA THR A 104 16.14 10.86 -20.89
C THR A 104 17.28 9.99 -21.44
N GLU A 105 17.24 9.67 -22.75
CA GLU A 105 18.35 8.97 -23.43
C GLU A 105 19.63 9.81 -23.45
N ASP A 106 19.48 11.14 -23.55
CA ASP A 106 20.60 12.08 -23.48
C ASP A 106 21.19 12.17 -22.06
N ARG A 107 22.17 11.32 -21.78
CA ARG A 107 22.87 11.26 -20.49
C ARG A 107 23.61 12.54 -20.12
N THR A 108 23.84 13.46 -21.06
CA THR A 108 24.48 14.74 -20.73
C THR A 108 23.58 15.62 -19.86
N LYS A 109 22.25 15.50 -19.98
CA LYS A 109 21.27 16.23 -19.16
C LYS A 109 21.29 15.84 -17.69
N LEU A 110 21.91 14.71 -17.34
CA LEU A 110 22.04 14.26 -15.95
C LEU A 110 23.18 14.92 -15.19
N ARG A 111 24.18 15.46 -15.90
CA ARG A 111 25.36 16.05 -15.26
C ARG A 111 25.03 17.10 -14.19
N PRO A 112 24.07 18.01 -14.40
CA PRO A 112 23.66 18.97 -13.37
C PRO A 112 23.12 18.32 -12.09
N TRP A 113 22.54 17.12 -12.18
CA TRP A 113 21.94 16.41 -11.06
C TRP A 113 22.94 15.63 -10.20
N PHE A 114 24.20 15.53 -10.61
CA PHE A 114 25.14 14.60 -9.96
C PHE A 114 25.43 14.96 -8.50
N LEU A 115 25.52 16.24 -8.14
CA LEU A 115 25.70 16.67 -6.75
C LEU A 115 24.46 16.33 -5.90
N TYR A 116 23.26 16.59 -6.42
CA TYR A 116 22.01 16.21 -5.75
C TYR A 116 21.85 14.69 -5.61
N LEU A 117 22.12 13.93 -6.67
CA LEU A 117 22.06 12.47 -6.65
C LEU A 117 23.06 11.89 -5.64
N LYS A 118 24.27 12.46 -5.57
CA LYS A 118 25.27 12.08 -4.57
C LYS A 118 24.74 12.28 -3.15
N LEU A 119 24.14 13.43 -2.86
CA LEU A 119 23.60 13.78 -1.54
C LEU A 119 22.43 12.87 -1.16
N VAL A 120 21.38 12.79 -1.98
CA VAL A 120 20.16 12.06 -1.64
C VAL A 120 20.37 10.55 -1.55
N LEU A 121 21.20 9.97 -2.43
CA LEU A 121 21.49 8.53 -2.38
C LEU A 121 22.37 8.17 -1.18
N THR A 122 23.24 9.09 -0.73
CA THR A 122 24.01 8.91 0.51
C THR A 122 23.08 8.98 1.73
N ALA A 123 22.16 9.94 1.77
CA ALA A 123 21.15 10.06 2.81
C ALA A 123 20.32 8.77 2.95
N LEU A 124 19.80 8.26 1.83
CA LEU A 124 19.00 7.04 1.80
C LEU A 124 19.77 5.81 2.29
N SER A 125 21.09 5.75 2.07
CA SER A 125 21.93 4.63 2.51
C SER A 125 22.14 4.53 4.02
N LYS A 126 21.92 5.62 4.76
CA LYS A 126 22.10 5.69 6.22
C LYS A 126 20.86 5.32 7.01
N LEU A 127 19.70 5.25 6.36
CA LEU A 127 18.44 4.94 7.03
C LEU A 127 18.44 3.48 7.54
N PRO A 128 17.91 3.21 8.75
CA PRO A 128 17.99 1.88 9.35
C PRO A 128 17.28 0.83 8.49
N SER A 129 17.98 -0.29 8.28
CA SER A 129 17.37 -1.50 7.74
C SER A 129 16.27 -1.96 8.69
N VAL A 130 15.02 -1.96 8.24
CA VAL A 130 13.94 -2.52 9.06
C VAL A 130 13.95 -4.03 8.93
N ALA A 131 13.83 -4.69 10.07
CA ALA A 131 13.94 -6.12 10.24
C ALA A 131 13.30 -6.92 9.09
N SER A 132 13.98 -7.98 8.70
CA SER A 132 13.63 -8.93 7.64
C SER A 132 12.24 -9.55 7.85
N ASN A 133 11.20 -8.85 7.40
CA ASN A 133 9.89 -9.38 6.98
C ASN A 133 8.89 -8.28 6.56
N THR A 134 9.30 -7.02 6.46
CA THR A 134 8.40 -5.94 6.03
C THR A 134 9.00 -5.17 4.86
N THR A 135 8.68 -5.59 3.63
CA THR A 135 8.85 -4.74 2.44
C THR A 135 7.62 -3.83 2.37
N VAL A 136 7.76 -2.60 2.86
CA VAL A 136 6.77 -1.53 2.61
C VAL A 136 7.07 -0.96 1.23
N CYS A 137 6.08 -0.94 0.33
CA CYS A 137 6.13 -0.12 -0.87
C CYS A 137 6.03 1.36 -0.50
N ARG A 138 7.15 1.89 0.00
CA ARG A 138 7.53 3.28 -0.09
C ARG A 138 9.02 3.33 -0.44
N GLY A 139 9.33 3.56 -1.72
CA GLY A 139 10.54 4.28 -2.13
C GLY A 139 11.78 3.57 -1.69
N VAL A 140 11.89 2.35 -2.23
CA VAL A 140 12.93 1.34 -2.03
C VAL A 140 13.36 1.12 -0.59
N LYS A 141 12.96 -0.03 -0.05
CA LYS A 141 13.49 -0.59 1.19
C LYS A 141 13.83 -2.06 0.99
N LEU A 142 15.01 -2.32 0.47
CA LEU A 142 15.72 -3.60 0.54
C LEU A 142 17.22 -3.33 0.40
N ASP A 143 18.03 -3.94 1.26
CA ASP A 143 19.44 -4.18 0.95
C ASP A 143 19.49 -5.22 -0.17
N MET A 144 19.97 -4.78 -1.33
CA MET A 144 20.03 -5.56 -2.56
C MET A 144 21.49 -5.70 -3.03
N SER A 145 22.45 -5.52 -2.14
CA SER A 145 23.90 -5.59 -2.44
C SER A 145 24.31 -6.94 -3.05
N ASP A 146 23.61 -8.02 -2.69
CA ASP A 146 23.79 -9.35 -3.29
C ASP A 146 23.17 -9.47 -4.71
N GLN A 147 22.15 -8.65 -5.02
CA GLN A 147 21.43 -8.68 -6.30
C GLN A 147 21.97 -7.65 -7.30
N TYR A 148 22.64 -6.60 -6.83
CA TYR A 148 23.22 -5.52 -7.65
C TYR A 148 24.72 -5.32 -7.36
N PRO A 149 25.58 -6.24 -7.82
CA PRO A 149 27.01 -6.19 -7.58
C PRO A 149 27.66 -4.94 -8.20
N LYS A 150 28.67 -4.42 -7.49
CA LYS A 150 29.43 -3.21 -7.86
C LYS A 150 29.90 -3.28 -9.32
N GLY A 151 29.47 -2.31 -10.14
CA GLY A 151 29.86 -2.20 -11.56
C GLY A 151 28.81 -2.66 -12.58
N LYS A 152 27.59 -3.01 -12.15
CA LYS A 152 26.46 -3.36 -13.03
C LYS A 152 25.41 -2.25 -13.13
N THR A 153 24.84 -2.12 -14.32
CA THR A 153 23.69 -1.28 -14.63
C THR A 153 22.43 -1.74 -13.91
N PHE A 154 21.73 -0.84 -13.22
CA PHE A 154 20.37 -1.08 -12.75
C PHE A 154 19.47 0.15 -13.03
N VAL A 155 18.17 -0.09 -13.16
CA VAL A 155 17.15 0.95 -13.39
C VAL A 155 16.43 1.25 -12.08
N TRP A 156 16.41 2.52 -11.69
CA TRP A 156 15.73 3.03 -10.50
C TRP A 156 14.28 3.40 -10.83
N TRP A 157 13.34 3.03 -9.95
CA TRP A 157 11.95 3.50 -10.00
C TRP A 157 11.59 4.22 -8.71
N GLY A 158 11.13 5.47 -8.86
CA GLY A 158 10.60 6.30 -7.79
C GLY A 158 9.21 5.85 -7.33
N LEU A 159 8.92 6.11 -6.05
CA LEU A 159 7.55 6.21 -5.57
C LEU A 159 6.87 7.39 -6.22
N SER A 160 5.60 7.23 -6.59
CA SER A 160 4.66 8.33 -6.44
C SER A 160 4.05 8.29 -5.03
N SER A 161 4.29 9.32 -4.23
CA SER A 161 3.16 9.95 -3.54
C SER A 161 2.24 10.48 -4.63
N TYR A 162 1.21 9.73 -5.00
CA TYR A 162 0.17 10.25 -5.86
C TYR A 162 -0.78 11.05 -4.97
N LEU A 163 -0.41 12.33 -4.82
CA LEU A 163 -1.24 13.51 -4.57
C LEU A 163 -2.08 13.59 -3.28
N GLU A 164 -1.86 14.69 -2.55
CA GLU A 164 -2.84 15.33 -1.65
C GLU A 164 -3.99 16.02 -2.44
N ARG A 165 -4.05 15.85 -3.77
CA ARG A 165 -5.07 16.47 -4.65
C ARG A 165 -5.70 15.61 -5.75
N GLN A 166 -5.27 14.37 -5.99
CA GLN A 166 -6.02 13.39 -6.78
C GLN A 166 -5.76 11.99 -6.23
N SER A 167 -6.82 11.34 -5.79
CA SER A 167 -6.83 9.94 -5.38
C SER A 167 -6.47 9.03 -6.58
N LEU A 168 -5.73 7.92 -6.40
CA LEU A 168 -5.53 6.93 -7.49
C LEU A 168 -6.90 6.46 -7.97
N LYS A 169 -7.14 6.52 -9.27
CA LYS A 169 -8.40 6.07 -9.86
C LYS A 169 -8.24 4.69 -10.46
N TYR A 170 -9.37 4.06 -10.80
CA TYR A 170 -9.37 2.76 -11.47
C TYR A 170 -8.51 2.72 -12.75
N GLN A 171 -8.29 3.86 -13.42
CA GLN A 171 -7.48 3.97 -14.65
C GLN A 171 -5.99 3.74 -14.38
N ASP A 172 -5.51 4.11 -13.19
CA ASP A 172 -4.11 3.98 -12.78
C ASP A 172 -3.78 2.54 -12.34
N MET A 173 -4.81 1.73 -12.07
CA MET A 173 -4.65 0.40 -11.51
C MET A 173 -4.04 -0.61 -12.45
N THR A 174 -4.09 -0.39 -13.76
CA THR A 174 -3.37 -1.23 -14.72
C THR A 174 -1.86 -1.15 -14.47
N ILE A 175 -1.34 0.06 -14.23
CA ILE A 175 0.08 0.29 -13.96
C ILE A 175 0.44 -0.30 -12.60
N VAL A 176 -0.36 -0.04 -11.57
CA VAL A 176 -0.13 -0.59 -10.22
C VAL A 176 -0.14 -2.12 -10.25
N ALA A 177 -1.10 -2.72 -10.94
CA ALA A 177 -1.22 -4.16 -11.09
C ALA A 177 0.01 -4.75 -11.79
N GLU A 178 0.46 -4.16 -12.90
CA GLU A 178 1.63 -4.64 -13.61
C GLU A 178 2.90 -4.55 -12.75
N GLN A 179 3.13 -3.38 -12.14
CA GLN A 179 4.39 -3.09 -11.46
C GLN A 179 4.49 -3.73 -10.07
N ALA A 180 3.40 -3.71 -9.29
CA ALA A 180 3.40 -4.27 -7.95
C ALA A 180 3.06 -5.76 -7.96
N VAL A 181 2.10 -6.20 -8.78
CA VAL A 181 1.52 -7.53 -8.68
C VAL A 181 2.10 -8.48 -9.74
N ILE A 182 2.05 -8.12 -11.03
CA ILE A 182 2.49 -9.02 -12.11
C ILE A 182 4.01 -9.25 -12.08
N ASN A 183 4.80 -8.21 -11.77
CA ASN A 183 6.26 -8.32 -11.69
C ASN A 183 6.76 -9.15 -10.50
N LYS A 184 5.87 -9.59 -9.58
CA LYS A 184 6.19 -10.49 -8.46
C LYS A 184 7.33 -10.00 -7.55
N GLN A 185 7.52 -8.68 -7.45
CA GLN A 185 8.52 -8.08 -6.54
C GLN A 185 7.88 -7.50 -5.27
N CYS A 186 6.58 -7.22 -5.30
CA CYS A 186 5.86 -6.74 -4.13
C CYS A 186 5.47 -7.89 -3.19
N THR A 187 5.70 -7.67 -1.90
CA THR A 187 5.22 -8.55 -0.82
C THR A 187 4.06 -7.92 -0.05
N ILE A 188 4.01 -6.59 0.09
CA ILE A 188 2.92 -5.88 0.74
C ILE A 188 2.57 -4.65 -0.09
N LEU A 189 1.32 -4.58 -0.57
CA LEU A 189 0.80 -3.48 -1.36
C LEU A 189 -0.11 -2.62 -0.48
N TYR A 190 0.22 -1.33 -0.36
CA TYR A 190 -0.47 -0.38 0.50
C TYR A 190 -1.00 0.78 -0.35
N LEU A 191 -2.32 0.87 -0.48
CA LEU A 191 -3.02 1.81 -1.34
C LEU A 191 -4.21 2.51 -0.64
N PRO A 192 -4.13 2.90 0.65
CA PRO A 192 -5.30 3.46 1.31
C PRO A 192 -5.61 4.89 0.85
N ASN A 193 -6.85 5.32 1.07
CA ASN A 193 -7.35 6.67 0.79
C ASN A 193 -7.19 7.05 -0.69
N ASN A 194 -7.65 6.17 -1.59
CA ASN A 194 -7.68 6.42 -3.02
C ASN A 194 -9.11 6.28 -3.60
N GLU A 195 -9.29 6.42 -4.91
CA GLU A 195 -10.57 6.31 -5.63
C GLU A 195 -10.52 5.11 -6.60
N ILE A 196 -9.94 4.00 -6.13
CA ILE A 196 -9.72 2.79 -6.93
C ILE A 196 -11.06 2.24 -7.45
N ALA A 197 -12.11 2.30 -6.64
CA ALA A 197 -13.45 1.77 -6.92
C ALA A 197 -13.46 0.26 -7.27
N SER A 198 -14.65 -0.30 -7.48
CA SER A 198 -14.80 -1.73 -7.85
C SER A 198 -13.98 -2.09 -9.10
N LYS A 199 -13.99 -1.23 -10.12
CA LYS A 199 -13.25 -1.45 -11.39
C LYS A 199 -11.73 -1.58 -11.18
N GLY A 200 -11.14 -0.72 -10.36
CA GLY A 200 -9.69 -0.77 -10.12
C GLY A 200 -9.31 -2.01 -9.33
N VAL A 201 -10.19 -2.45 -8.44
CA VAL A 201 -10.03 -3.69 -7.68
C VAL A 201 -10.15 -4.92 -8.57
N SER A 202 -11.05 -4.94 -9.56
CA SER A 202 -11.13 -6.03 -10.53
C SER A 202 -9.83 -6.17 -11.35
N ILE A 203 -9.17 -5.06 -11.69
CA ILE A 203 -7.85 -5.07 -12.35
C ILE A 203 -6.79 -5.67 -11.42
N LEU A 204 -6.76 -5.27 -10.15
CA LEU A 204 -5.87 -5.89 -9.14
C LEU A 204 -6.14 -7.38 -8.96
N ALA A 205 -7.41 -7.77 -8.88
CA ALA A 205 -7.82 -9.16 -8.73
C ALA A 205 -7.32 -10.01 -9.90
N ALA A 206 -7.49 -9.54 -11.14
CA ALA A 206 -6.97 -10.22 -12.32
C ALA A 206 -5.44 -10.41 -12.25
N ALA A 207 -4.69 -9.40 -11.80
CA ALA A 207 -3.25 -9.52 -11.64
C ALA A 207 -2.83 -10.43 -10.46
N LEU A 208 -3.66 -10.55 -9.42
CA LEU A 208 -3.40 -11.42 -8.28
C LEU A 208 -3.54 -12.91 -8.61
N HIS A 209 -4.21 -13.26 -9.71
CA HIS A 209 -4.47 -14.63 -10.11
C HIS A 209 -3.20 -15.48 -10.17
N ASP A 210 -2.15 -14.97 -10.81
CA ASP A 210 -0.87 -15.67 -10.98
C ASP A 210 0.22 -15.16 -10.02
N ASN A 211 -0.14 -14.26 -9.10
CA ASN A 211 0.80 -13.70 -8.16
C ASN A 211 1.09 -14.68 -7.01
N THR A 212 2.38 -14.89 -6.77
CA THR A 212 2.88 -15.83 -5.75
C THR A 212 3.81 -15.14 -4.75
N THR A 213 3.75 -13.82 -4.62
CA THR A 213 4.69 -13.04 -3.79
C THR A 213 3.99 -12.12 -2.82
N LEU A 214 2.81 -11.61 -3.18
CA LEU A 214 2.05 -10.71 -2.35
C LEU A 214 1.47 -11.47 -1.16
N LYS A 215 1.81 -10.98 0.04
CA LYS A 215 1.39 -11.46 1.35
C LYS A 215 0.45 -10.48 2.06
N GLY A 216 0.51 -9.19 1.73
CA GLY A 216 -0.36 -8.17 2.30
C GLY A 216 -0.98 -7.28 1.25
N LEU A 217 -2.27 -7.01 1.37
CA LEU A 217 -2.99 -6.02 0.57
C LEU A 217 -3.80 -5.11 1.49
N ASP A 218 -3.50 -3.82 1.45
CA ASP A 218 -4.25 -2.79 2.14
C ASP A 218 -4.82 -1.79 1.14
N ILE A 219 -6.15 -1.78 1.02
CA ILE A 219 -6.93 -0.88 0.17
C ILE A 219 -8.00 -0.19 1.01
N PHE A 220 -7.67 0.20 2.25
CA PHE A 220 -8.55 0.96 3.13
C PHE A 220 -9.04 2.26 2.46
N SER A 221 -10.31 2.64 2.58
CA SER A 221 -10.86 3.90 2.04
C SER A 221 -10.65 4.06 0.52
N ASN A 222 -11.31 3.21 -0.26
CA ASN A 222 -11.14 3.12 -1.72
C ASN A 222 -12.44 2.99 -2.54
N ASP A 223 -13.59 3.05 -1.89
CA ASP A 223 -14.91 2.81 -2.51
C ASP A 223 -15.00 1.48 -3.26
N VAL A 224 -14.36 0.43 -2.72
CA VAL A 224 -14.29 -0.91 -3.35
C VAL A 224 -15.70 -1.48 -3.63
N GLY A 225 -16.63 -1.29 -2.70
CA GLY A 225 -18.00 -1.83 -2.78
C GLY A 225 -18.06 -3.36 -2.83
N ASP A 226 -19.27 -3.91 -2.89
CA ASP A 226 -19.48 -5.36 -2.89
C ASP A 226 -18.96 -6.04 -4.18
N GLU A 227 -19.04 -5.36 -5.33
CA GLU A 227 -18.54 -5.86 -6.62
C GLU A 227 -17.02 -6.02 -6.65
N GLY A 228 -16.29 -5.07 -6.06
CA GLY A 228 -14.84 -5.16 -5.94
C GLY A 228 -14.42 -6.27 -4.98
N VAL A 229 -15.18 -6.45 -3.89
CA VAL A 229 -15.00 -7.57 -2.96
C VAL A 229 -15.25 -8.91 -3.63
N ASP A 230 -16.30 -9.05 -4.44
CA ASP A 230 -16.58 -10.27 -5.22
C ASP A 230 -15.39 -10.65 -6.12
N SER A 231 -14.88 -9.68 -6.88
CA SER A 231 -13.72 -9.87 -7.76
C SER A 231 -12.49 -10.39 -7.00
N LEU A 232 -12.18 -9.79 -5.84
CA LEU A 232 -11.07 -10.25 -4.99
C LEU A 232 -11.37 -11.63 -4.38
N ALA A 233 -12.59 -11.82 -3.86
CA ALA A 233 -13.00 -13.05 -3.20
C ALA A 233 -12.87 -14.26 -4.14
N GLN A 234 -13.29 -14.12 -5.40
CA GLN A 234 -13.17 -15.17 -6.39
C GLN A 234 -11.71 -15.59 -6.60
N VAL A 235 -10.82 -14.65 -6.88
CA VAL A 235 -9.41 -14.94 -7.15
C VAL A 235 -8.69 -15.53 -5.93
N LEU A 236 -9.00 -15.00 -4.74
CA LEU A 236 -8.43 -15.51 -3.49
C LEU A 236 -8.94 -16.91 -3.13
N ALA A 237 -10.15 -17.27 -3.56
CA ALA A 237 -10.74 -18.58 -3.33
C ALA A 237 -10.22 -19.64 -4.31
N GLU A 238 -9.94 -19.26 -5.55
CA GLU A 238 -9.57 -20.18 -6.63
C GLU A 238 -8.07 -20.46 -6.67
N ASN A 239 -7.22 -19.42 -6.67
CA ASN A 239 -5.82 -19.56 -7.10
C ASN A 239 -4.79 -18.91 -6.18
N ASN A 240 -5.16 -17.95 -5.33
CA ASN A 240 -4.15 -17.29 -4.50
C ASN A 240 -3.70 -18.18 -3.32
N SER A 241 -2.39 -18.42 -3.25
CA SER A 241 -1.79 -19.23 -2.19
C SER A 241 -0.83 -18.46 -1.26
N THR A 242 -0.75 -17.13 -1.38
CA THR A 242 0.30 -16.35 -0.71
C THR A 242 -0.21 -15.22 0.16
N LEU A 243 -1.38 -14.65 -0.14
CA LEU A 243 -1.94 -13.55 0.61
C LEU A 243 -2.28 -14.00 2.04
N LYS A 244 -1.73 -13.29 3.01
CA LYS A 244 -1.86 -13.52 4.46
C LYS A 244 -2.68 -12.44 5.15
N SER A 245 -2.64 -11.20 4.67
CA SER A 245 -3.34 -10.06 5.26
C SER A 245 -4.11 -9.30 4.18
N LEU A 246 -5.40 -9.07 4.43
CA LEU A 246 -6.29 -8.29 3.58
C LEU A 246 -7.02 -7.24 4.42
N LYS A 247 -6.82 -5.97 4.07
CA LYS A 247 -7.44 -4.83 4.76
C LYS A 247 -8.34 -4.06 3.80
N LEU A 248 -9.62 -4.03 4.16
CA LEU A 248 -10.74 -3.57 3.35
C LEU A 248 -11.60 -2.55 4.11
N GLY A 249 -11.02 -1.84 5.08
CA GLY A 249 -11.77 -0.88 5.87
C GLY A 249 -12.28 0.32 5.06
N TRP A 250 -13.40 0.91 5.50
CA TRP A 250 -14.00 2.11 4.93
C TRP A 250 -14.30 2.03 3.42
N ASN A 251 -14.86 0.91 2.96
CA ASN A 251 -15.04 0.59 1.54
C ASN A 251 -16.50 0.40 1.11
N ARG A 252 -17.45 0.79 1.96
CA ARG A 252 -18.91 0.66 1.72
C ARG A 252 -19.37 -0.78 1.49
N ILE A 253 -18.65 -1.75 2.04
CA ILE A 253 -18.98 -3.18 1.96
C ILE A 253 -20.24 -3.45 2.78
N THR A 254 -21.20 -4.18 2.22
CA THR A 254 -22.46 -4.55 2.88
C THR A 254 -22.48 -6.04 3.23
N ASP A 255 -23.63 -6.55 3.69
CA ASP A 255 -23.85 -7.99 3.90
C ASP A 255 -23.61 -8.81 2.61
N ASN A 256 -23.82 -8.24 1.42
CA ASN A 256 -23.50 -8.92 0.16
C ASN A 256 -21.99 -9.08 -0.05
N GLY A 257 -21.20 -8.07 0.27
CA GLY A 257 -19.74 -8.20 0.26
C GLY A 257 -19.23 -9.17 1.32
N ALA A 258 -19.87 -9.18 2.51
CA ALA A 258 -19.58 -10.16 3.55
C ALA A 258 -19.91 -11.60 3.10
N TYR A 259 -20.99 -11.80 2.32
CA TYR A 259 -21.30 -13.07 1.68
C TYR A 259 -20.16 -13.57 0.78
N TYR A 260 -19.64 -12.72 -0.11
CA TYR A 260 -18.53 -13.10 -1.00
C TYR A 260 -17.25 -13.42 -0.21
N LEU A 261 -16.93 -12.66 0.83
CA LEU A 261 -15.82 -12.96 1.73
C LEU A 261 -16.02 -14.28 2.47
N ALA A 262 -17.25 -14.58 2.91
CA ALA A 262 -17.58 -15.85 3.54
C ALA A 262 -17.36 -17.04 2.58
N GLU A 263 -17.85 -16.95 1.33
CA GLU A 263 -17.60 -17.96 0.29
C GLU A 263 -16.11 -18.16 0.02
N MET A 264 -15.33 -17.07 -0.01
CA MET A 264 -13.87 -17.13 -0.14
C MET A 264 -13.23 -17.84 1.06
N LEU A 265 -13.62 -17.51 2.30
CA LEU A 265 -13.08 -18.15 3.51
C LEU A 265 -13.38 -19.64 3.59
N LYS A 266 -14.46 -20.13 2.95
CA LYS A 266 -14.74 -21.57 2.84
C LYS A 266 -13.67 -22.32 2.07
N LYS A 267 -13.02 -21.67 1.09
CA LYS A 267 -12.03 -22.30 0.18
C LYS A 267 -10.58 -21.88 0.49
N ASN A 268 -10.34 -20.61 0.78
CA ASN A 268 -9.01 -20.09 1.03
C ASN A 268 -8.42 -20.67 2.33
N ARG A 269 -7.15 -21.07 2.28
CA ARG A 269 -6.38 -21.62 3.41
C ARG A 269 -5.07 -20.87 3.66
N THR A 270 -5.01 -19.62 3.22
CA THR A 270 -3.77 -18.84 3.29
C THR A 270 -3.93 -17.57 4.08
N LEU A 271 -5.12 -16.97 4.03
CA LEU A 271 -5.43 -15.74 4.75
C LEU A 271 -5.40 -15.98 6.26
N VAL A 272 -4.71 -15.09 6.96
CA VAL A 272 -4.48 -15.10 8.41
C VAL A 272 -5.13 -13.88 9.07
N GLU A 273 -5.21 -12.76 8.37
CA GLU A 273 -5.79 -11.51 8.86
C GLU A 273 -6.77 -10.93 7.82
N LEU A 274 -7.99 -10.68 8.27
CA LEU A 274 -9.03 -9.97 7.51
C LEU A 274 -9.52 -8.79 8.35
N SER A 275 -9.40 -7.58 7.81
CA SER A 275 -9.81 -6.35 8.48
C SER A 275 -10.87 -5.63 7.63
N LEU A 276 -12.04 -5.42 8.21
CA LEU A 276 -13.22 -4.84 7.58
C LEU A 276 -13.78 -3.61 8.33
N PRO A 277 -12.96 -2.75 8.97
CA PRO A 277 -13.49 -1.69 9.82
C PRO A 277 -14.32 -0.69 9.03
N GLN A 278 -15.28 -0.04 9.68
CA GLN A 278 -15.98 1.12 9.13
C GLN A 278 -16.68 0.84 7.79
N ASN A 279 -17.26 -0.34 7.66
CA ASN A 279 -18.09 -0.73 6.52
C ASN A 279 -19.58 -0.68 6.91
N ARG A 280 -20.46 -1.20 6.04
CA ARG A 280 -21.91 -1.29 6.23
C ARG A 280 -22.33 -2.74 6.42
N ILE A 281 -21.49 -3.55 7.08
CA ILE A 281 -21.80 -4.93 7.41
C ILE A 281 -22.75 -4.92 8.60
N GLY A 282 -23.86 -5.64 8.49
CA GLY A 282 -24.86 -5.84 9.53
C GLY A 282 -24.81 -7.25 10.12
N ASP A 283 -25.82 -7.56 10.93
CA ASP A 283 -25.90 -8.83 11.66
C ASP A 283 -25.95 -10.07 10.72
N GLU A 284 -26.56 -9.95 9.54
CA GLU A 284 -26.60 -11.06 8.58
C GLU A 284 -25.23 -11.30 7.94
N GLY A 285 -24.47 -10.24 7.63
CA GLY A 285 -23.08 -10.38 7.17
C GLY A 285 -22.18 -11.02 8.21
N VAL A 286 -22.35 -10.66 9.49
CA VAL A 286 -21.63 -11.30 10.61
C VAL A 286 -21.95 -12.79 10.69
N LYS A 287 -23.23 -13.16 10.61
CA LYS A 287 -23.67 -14.57 10.61
C LYS A 287 -23.01 -15.37 9.48
N LEU A 288 -22.96 -14.82 8.27
CA LEU A 288 -22.33 -15.48 7.12
C LEU A 288 -20.83 -15.72 7.33
N LEU A 289 -20.13 -14.69 7.83
CA LEU A 289 -18.70 -14.81 8.18
C LEU A 289 -18.48 -15.84 9.31
N ALA A 290 -19.32 -15.81 10.35
CA ALA A 290 -19.27 -16.75 11.45
C ALA A 290 -19.45 -18.20 10.98
N ASP A 291 -20.47 -18.44 10.16
CA ASP A 291 -20.74 -19.75 9.58
C ASP A 291 -19.55 -20.28 8.78
N ALA A 292 -18.93 -19.45 7.93
CA ALA A 292 -17.76 -19.84 7.16
C ALA A 292 -16.54 -20.15 8.05
N LEU A 293 -16.30 -19.33 9.07
CA LEU A 293 -15.20 -19.54 10.01
C LEU A 293 -15.39 -20.81 10.83
N ILE A 294 -16.57 -21.04 11.39
CA ILE A 294 -16.84 -22.19 12.26
C ILE A 294 -16.81 -23.50 11.47
N LYS A 295 -17.41 -23.52 10.28
CA LYS A 295 -17.61 -24.78 9.53
C LYS A 295 -16.46 -25.14 8.60
N HIS A 296 -15.65 -24.18 8.17
CA HIS A 296 -14.73 -24.41 7.05
C HIS A 296 -13.31 -23.85 7.24
N ASN A 297 -13.14 -22.69 7.89
CA ASN A 297 -11.85 -22.01 7.92
C ASN A 297 -11.03 -22.33 9.18
N THR A 298 -9.78 -22.76 8.98
CA THR A 298 -8.85 -23.10 10.06
C THR A 298 -7.55 -22.30 10.00
N THR A 299 -7.52 -21.19 9.23
CA THR A 299 -6.29 -20.44 8.96
C THR A 299 -6.36 -18.98 9.39
N LEU A 300 -7.56 -18.40 9.37
CA LEU A 300 -7.77 -17.03 9.83
C LEU A 300 -7.54 -16.96 11.33
N LYS A 301 -6.63 -16.08 11.74
CA LYS A 301 -6.28 -15.82 13.14
C LYS A 301 -6.84 -14.50 13.65
N LYS A 302 -7.06 -13.54 12.75
CA LYS A 302 -7.54 -12.21 13.12
C LYS A 302 -8.70 -11.78 12.22
N LEU A 303 -9.79 -11.38 12.85
CA LEU A 303 -10.93 -10.75 12.20
C LEU A 303 -11.20 -9.40 12.89
N SER A 304 -11.24 -8.33 12.11
CA SER A 304 -11.66 -7.00 12.57
C SER A 304 -12.92 -6.57 11.82
N LEU A 305 -13.94 -6.20 12.60
CA LEU A 305 -15.26 -5.73 12.17
C LEU A 305 -15.63 -4.42 12.87
N ASP A 306 -14.66 -3.74 13.48
CA ASP A 306 -14.86 -2.51 14.23
C ASP A 306 -15.53 -1.41 13.40
N LEU A 307 -16.23 -0.48 14.05
CA LEU A 307 -16.94 0.62 13.40
C LEU A 307 -17.99 0.20 12.34
N ASN A 308 -18.46 -1.06 12.35
CA ASN A 308 -19.62 -1.46 11.55
C ASN A 308 -20.91 -1.17 12.32
N ASP A 309 -21.45 0.02 12.09
CA ASP A 309 -22.62 0.58 12.80
C ASP A 309 -23.95 -0.17 12.62
N LEU A 310 -23.98 -1.23 11.81
CA LEU A 310 -25.14 -2.10 11.61
C LEU A 310 -25.01 -3.44 12.33
N VAL A 311 -23.86 -3.72 12.95
CA VAL A 311 -23.66 -4.87 13.84
C VAL A 311 -24.24 -4.51 15.20
N THR A 312 -25.25 -5.27 15.63
CA THR A 312 -26.00 -5.03 16.86
C THR A 312 -25.87 -6.19 17.84
N ASP A 313 -26.60 -6.10 18.97
CA ASP A 313 -26.68 -7.18 19.95
C ASP A 313 -27.20 -8.51 19.35
N ALA A 314 -27.85 -8.50 18.18
CA ALA A 314 -28.26 -9.73 17.47
C ALA A 314 -27.06 -10.57 17.01
N SER A 315 -25.87 -9.96 16.82
CA SER A 315 -24.65 -10.67 16.45
C SER A 315 -23.91 -11.35 17.60
N VAL A 316 -24.30 -11.08 18.85
CA VAL A 316 -23.55 -11.52 20.05
C VAL A 316 -23.38 -13.04 20.08
N ASN A 317 -24.43 -13.79 19.75
CA ASN A 317 -24.35 -15.25 19.74
C ASN A 317 -23.39 -15.76 18.66
N TYR A 318 -23.32 -15.11 17.49
CA TYR A 318 -22.36 -15.48 16.45
C TYR A 318 -20.92 -15.26 16.90
N PHE A 319 -20.62 -14.18 17.62
CA PHE A 319 -19.28 -13.96 18.19
C PHE A 319 -18.94 -14.99 19.27
N ILE A 320 -19.90 -15.34 20.12
CA ILE A 320 -19.74 -16.41 21.12
C ILE A 320 -19.46 -17.75 20.43
N ASP A 321 -20.21 -18.07 19.37
CA ASP A 321 -20.03 -19.30 18.61
C ASP A 321 -18.66 -19.35 17.93
N ILE A 322 -18.20 -18.23 17.34
CA ILE A 322 -16.85 -18.13 16.79
C ILE A 322 -15.81 -18.44 17.88
N MET A 323 -15.88 -17.78 19.04
CA MET A 323 -14.94 -17.97 20.14
C MET A 323 -14.95 -19.41 20.71
N ASN A 324 -16.10 -20.08 20.64
CA ASN A 324 -16.26 -21.43 21.20
C ASN A 324 -15.91 -22.55 20.22
N GLN A 325 -16.20 -22.36 18.93
CA GLN A 325 -16.20 -23.44 17.95
C GLN A 325 -15.07 -23.30 16.92
N ASN A 326 -14.62 -22.08 16.60
CA ASN A 326 -13.49 -21.91 15.69
C ASN A 326 -12.16 -22.20 16.40
N GLN A 327 -11.26 -22.93 15.73
CA GLN A 327 -10.00 -23.41 16.32
C GLN A 327 -8.78 -22.56 15.98
N SER A 328 -8.90 -21.59 15.06
CA SER A 328 -7.76 -20.83 14.54
C SER A 328 -7.77 -19.36 14.93
N LEU A 329 -8.95 -18.78 15.13
CA LEU A 329 -9.12 -17.37 15.44
C LEU A 329 -8.62 -17.08 16.86
N THR A 330 -7.71 -16.12 16.98
CA THR A 330 -7.14 -15.68 18.25
C THR A 330 -7.37 -14.20 18.52
N VAL A 331 -7.80 -13.44 17.51
CA VAL A 331 -8.15 -12.03 17.67
C VAL A 331 -9.48 -11.75 16.99
N LEU A 332 -10.42 -11.22 17.76
CA LEU A 332 -11.68 -10.66 17.26
C LEU A 332 -11.79 -9.22 17.71
N ASP A 333 -11.89 -8.30 16.76
CA ASP A 333 -12.11 -6.88 17.03
C ASP A 333 -13.50 -6.49 16.53
N VAL A 334 -14.37 -6.08 17.46
CA VAL A 334 -15.72 -5.59 17.19
C VAL A 334 -15.95 -4.25 17.92
N GLY A 335 -14.86 -3.50 18.15
CA GLY A 335 -14.89 -2.18 18.74
C GLY A 335 -15.82 -1.22 17.98
N ASP A 336 -16.47 -0.31 18.70
CA ASP A 336 -17.38 0.68 18.10
C ASP A 336 -18.51 0.14 17.20
N CYS A 337 -18.84 -1.16 17.28
CA CYS A 337 -20.10 -1.68 16.76
C CYS A 337 -21.26 -1.25 17.68
N LYS A 338 -22.51 -1.31 17.19
CA LYS A 338 -23.71 -0.98 17.98
C LYS A 338 -24.13 -2.11 18.93
N LEU A 339 -23.18 -2.63 19.69
CA LEU A 339 -23.39 -3.51 20.83
C LEU A 339 -23.86 -2.66 22.02
N LEU A 340 -25.14 -2.29 22.03
CA LEU A 340 -25.70 -1.30 22.94
C LEU A 340 -25.85 -1.85 24.38
N SER A 341 -26.05 -3.15 24.53
CA SER A 341 -26.26 -3.76 25.85
C SER A 341 -24.95 -3.96 26.60
N LYS A 342 -24.88 -3.40 27.83
CA LYS A 342 -23.81 -3.72 28.79
C LYS A 342 -23.73 -5.22 29.08
N ALA A 343 -24.86 -5.93 29.04
CA ALA A 343 -24.89 -7.38 29.24
C ALA A 343 -24.21 -8.12 28.08
N SER A 344 -24.43 -7.70 26.84
CA SER A 344 -23.75 -8.25 25.66
C SER A 344 -22.24 -8.13 25.78
N LYS A 345 -21.74 -6.91 26.06
CA LYS A 345 -20.30 -6.66 26.23
C LYS A 345 -19.71 -7.50 27.36
N LYS A 346 -20.41 -7.60 28.49
CA LYS A 346 -19.97 -8.40 29.64
C LYS A 346 -19.88 -9.88 29.31
N ILE A 347 -20.85 -10.43 28.59
CA ILE A 347 -20.83 -11.85 28.17
C ILE A 347 -19.68 -12.10 27.20
N LEU A 348 -19.48 -11.22 26.22
CA LEU A 348 -18.38 -11.35 25.26
C LEU A 348 -17.01 -11.35 25.96
N TYR A 349 -16.78 -10.42 26.91
CA TYR A 349 -15.55 -10.41 27.71
C TYR A 349 -15.38 -11.69 28.54
N ALA A 350 -16.44 -12.14 29.24
CA ALA A 350 -16.37 -13.35 30.05
C ALA A 350 -16.05 -14.60 29.21
N VAL A 351 -16.63 -14.71 28.00
CA VAL A 351 -16.32 -15.80 27.07
C VAL A 351 -14.87 -15.68 26.58
N ALA A 352 -14.41 -14.49 26.18
CA ALA A 352 -13.04 -14.28 25.71
C ALA A 352 -12.00 -14.60 26.80
N GLU A 353 -12.21 -14.17 28.05
CA GLU A 353 -11.32 -14.45 29.19
C GLU A 353 -11.23 -15.95 29.51
N SER A 354 -12.27 -16.72 29.18
CA SER A 354 -12.26 -18.18 29.33
C SER A 354 -11.42 -18.92 28.27
N LYS A 355 -10.98 -18.22 27.22
CA LYS A 355 -10.21 -18.78 26.11
C LYS A 355 -8.74 -18.42 26.24
N GLU A 356 -7.89 -19.45 26.33
CA GLU A 356 -6.45 -19.26 26.37
C GLU A 356 -5.96 -18.60 25.07
N ASN A 357 -5.14 -17.55 25.20
CA ASN A 357 -4.54 -16.82 24.07
C ASN A 357 -5.55 -16.17 23.09
N PHE A 358 -6.79 -15.91 23.51
CA PHE A 358 -7.77 -15.18 22.73
C PHE A 358 -7.81 -13.70 23.14
N LYS A 359 -7.78 -12.79 22.16
CA LYS A 359 -7.90 -11.35 22.35
C LYS A 359 -9.21 -10.87 21.75
N LEU A 360 -10.09 -10.35 22.58
CA LEU A 360 -11.29 -9.63 22.17
C LEU A 360 -11.07 -8.12 22.35
N ASP A 361 -11.41 -7.36 21.33
CA ASP A 361 -11.45 -5.90 21.40
C ASP A 361 -12.89 -5.41 21.23
N LEU A 362 -13.40 -4.72 22.25
CA LEU A 362 -14.71 -4.05 22.24
C LEU A 362 -14.56 -2.54 22.44
N GLU A 363 -13.33 -2.02 22.52
CA GLU A 363 -13.05 -0.65 22.93
C GLU A 363 -13.08 0.32 21.75
N THR A 364 -13.44 1.57 22.05
CA THR A 364 -13.49 2.67 21.11
C THR A 364 -12.09 3.15 20.77
N ARG A 365 -11.64 2.96 19.52
CA ARG A 365 -10.36 3.49 19.03
C ARG A 365 -10.53 4.67 18.09
N TYR A 366 -11.57 5.48 18.27
CA TYR A 366 -11.66 6.74 17.54
C TYR A 366 -10.53 7.68 17.99
N ILE A 367 -9.51 7.78 17.14
CA ILE A 367 -8.38 8.68 17.21
C ILE A 367 -8.87 10.09 17.54
N GLN A 368 -8.45 10.59 18.70
CA GLN A 368 -8.72 11.91 19.23
C GLN A 368 -7.83 12.99 18.58
N SER A 369 -7.60 12.96 17.24
CA SER A 369 -6.64 13.89 16.60
C SER A 369 -7.07 14.68 15.36
N THR A 370 -8.34 14.66 14.92
CA THR A 370 -8.77 15.52 13.78
C THR A 370 -10.17 16.13 13.96
N ARG A 371 -10.47 16.68 15.15
CA ARG A 371 -11.66 17.52 15.37
C ARG A 371 -11.37 18.91 15.97
N GLU A 372 -10.17 19.42 15.77
CA GLU A 372 -9.86 20.85 15.97
C GLU A 372 -9.16 21.41 14.72
N SER A 373 -9.95 21.65 13.67
CA SER A 373 -9.71 22.67 12.61
C SER A 373 -10.65 22.45 11.42
N ARG A 374 -11.94 22.74 11.62
CA ARG A 374 -12.80 23.29 10.57
C ARG A 374 -13.71 24.33 11.18
#